data_AF-A0A2H6NI84-F1
#
_entry.id   AF-A0A2H6NI84-F1
#
_cell.length_a   1.000
_cell.length_b   1.000
_cell.length_c   1.000
_cell.angle_alpha   90.00
_cell.angle_beta   90.00
_cell.angle_gamma   90.00
#
_symmetry.space_group_name_H-M   'P 1'
#
loop_
_entity.id
_entity.type
_entity.pdbx_description
1 polymer ?
#
loop_
_entity_poly.entity_id
_entity_poly.type
_entity_poly.pdbx_seq_one_letter_code
_entity_poly.pdbx_strand_id
1 'polypeptide(L)'
;GDAHPVREKLRAAHSYNPKDFEWNLKNGRVFIIKSYSEDDIHRSIKYSIWCSTEHGNKRLDSAFRSMNSKGPVYLLFSVNGSGHFCGVAEMKSSVDYGTSAGVWSQDKWKGKFDVKWIFVKDVPNNQLRHIRLENNDNKPVTNSRDTQEVPLEKAKQVLKIIAMYKHTTSIFDDFSHYEKRQEEEEVVRKERQNQNKQ
;
A
#
# COMPACT_ATOMS: atom_id res chain seq x y z
N GLY A 1 -1.76 12.73 -23.11
CA GLY A 1 -2.81 11.85 -22.56
C GLY A 1 -3.46 12.60 -21.43
N ASP A 2 -4.72 12.96 -21.59
CA ASP A 2 -5.41 13.87 -20.67
C ASP A 2 -5.50 13.28 -19.26
N ALA A 3 -5.32 14.15 -18.27
CA ALA A 3 -5.35 13.76 -16.87
C ALA A 3 -6.77 13.34 -16.46
N HIS A 4 -6.92 12.17 -15.83
CA HIS A 4 -8.22 11.71 -15.34
C HIS A 4 -8.71 12.58 -14.17
N PRO A 5 -9.99 13.00 -14.12
CA PRO A 5 -10.50 13.89 -13.06
C PRO A 5 -10.30 13.34 -11.64
N VAL A 6 -10.39 12.02 -11.44
CA VAL A 6 -10.15 11.38 -10.13
C VAL A 6 -8.70 11.53 -9.71
N ARG A 7 -7.74 11.39 -10.63
CA ARG A 7 -6.32 11.57 -10.37
C ARG A 7 -6.01 12.99 -9.92
N GLU A 8 -6.61 13.98 -10.57
CA GLU A 8 -6.42 15.40 -10.22
C GLU A 8 -6.98 15.71 -8.83
N LYS A 9 -8.19 15.21 -8.51
CA LYS A 9 -8.79 15.35 -7.17
C LYS A 9 -7.89 14.75 -6.09
N LEU A 10 -7.33 13.56 -6.32
CA LEU A 10 -6.42 12.92 -5.37
C LEU A 10 -5.14 13.74 -5.17
N ARG A 11 -4.52 14.22 -6.26
CA ARG A 11 -3.32 15.08 -6.17
C ARG A 11 -3.58 16.42 -5.50
N ALA A 12 -4.78 16.97 -5.62
CA ALA A 12 -5.17 18.19 -4.94
C ALA A 12 -5.46 17.96 -3.44
N ALA A 13 -6.07 16.82 -3.09
CA ALA A 13 -6.43 16.48 -1.72
C ALA A 13 -5.24 16.00 -0.86
N HIS A 14 -4.17 15.52 -1.49
CA HIS A 14 -3.04 14.89 -0.80
C HIS A 14 -1.69 15.42 -1.27
N SER A 15 -0.81 15.71 -0.30
CA SER A 15 0.59 16.04 -0.56
C SER A 15 1.43 14.77 -0.77
N TYR A 16 1.29 14.13 -1.93
CA TYR A 16 2.10 12.98 -2.29
C TYR A 16 3.57 13.35 -2.56
N ASN A 17 4.46 12.40 -2.28
CA ASN A 17 5.90 12.50 -2.50
C ASN A 17 6.54 13.75 -1.84
N PRO A 18 6.31 14.01 -0.54
CA PRO A 18 6.85 15.19 0.15
C PRO A 18 8.38 15.20 0.13
N LYS A 19 8.97 16.38 -0.11
CA LYS A 19 10.43 16.57 -0.22
C LYS A 19 11.11 16.59 1.14
N ASP A 20 10.38 16.97 2.18
CA ASP A 20 10.78 17.17 3.57
C ASP A 20 10.33 16.02 4.48
N PHE A 21 10.15 14.82 3.91
CA PHE A 21 9.75 13.65 4.68
C PHE A 21 10.80 13.26 5.74
N GLU A 22 10.35 13.15 7.00
CA GLU A 22 11.18 12.70 8.12
C GLU A 22 11.35 11.17 8.09
N TRP A 23 12.43 10.72 7.43
CA TRP A 23 12.79 9.30 7.34
C TRP A 23 13.57 8.79 8.55
N ASN A 24 14.13 9.66 9.40
CA ASN A 24 14.91 9.27 10.58
C ASN A 24 14.00 9.11 11.82
N LEU A 25 13.14 8.09 11.75
CA LEU A 25 12.12 7.84 12.77
C LEU A 25 12.72 7.57 14.15
N LYS A 26 12.34 8.37 15.16
CA LYS A 26 12.70 8.13 16.56
C LYS A 26 11.91 6.96 17.17
N ASN A 27 10.68 6.76 16.69
CA ASN A 27 9.77 5.70 17.07
C ASN A 27 8.85 5.39 15.88
N GLY A 28 8.28 4.19 15.84
CA GLY A 28 7.40 3.74 14.76
C GLY A 28 7.59 2.27 14.44
N ARG A 29 6.64 1.70 13.71
CA ARG A 29 6.73 0.33 13.18
C ARG A 29 6.57 0.36 11.68
N VAL A 30 7.29 -0.49 10.97
CA VAL A 30 7.30 -0.49 9.50
C VAL A 30 7.12 -1.90 9.00
N PHE A 31 6.18 -2.08 8.07
CA PHE A 31 5.84 -3.37 7.51
C PHE A 31 5.91 -3.35 5.99
N ILE A 32 6.33 -4.47 5.41
CA ILE A 32 6.18 -4.72 3.97
C ILE A 32 4.75 -5.16 3.69
N ILE A 33 4.14 -4.61 2.66
CA ILE A 33 2.84 -5.04 2.13
C ILE A 33 3.04 -5.59 0.73
N LYS A 34 2.58 -6.83 0.51
CA LYS A 34 2.66 -7.50 -0.79
C LYS A 34 1.27 -7.64 -1.40
N SER A 35 1.01 -6.87 -2.45
CA SER A 35 -0.23 -7.00 -3.21
C SER A 35 -0.09 -8.08 -4.30
N TYR A 36 -1.19 -8.74 -4.62
CA TYR A 36 -1.28 -9.63 -5.78
C TYR A 36 -1.59 -8.88 -7.08
N SER A 37 -2.17 -7.67 -7.01
CA SER A 37 -2.56 -6.88 -8.17
C SER A 37 -2.26 -5.40 -7.97
N GLU A 38 -1.93 -4.72 -9.07
CA GLU A 38 -1.90 -3.25 -9.14
C GLU A 38 -3.30 -2.63 -9.03
N ASP A 39 -4.35 -3.35 -9.43
CA ASP A 39 -5.73 -2.91 -9.25
C ASP A 39 -6.04 -2.61 -7.78
N ASP A 40 -5.55 -3.45 -6.86
CA ASP A 40 -5.76 -3.25 -5.42
C ASP A 40 -4.94 -2.06 -4.88
N ILE A 41 -3.76 -1.79 -5.46
CA ILE A 41 -2.96 -0.60 -5.13
C ILE A 41 -3.70 0.67 -5.56
N HIS A 42 -4.19 0.69 -6.80
CA HIS A 42 -5.00 1.77 -7.33
C HIS A 42 -6.20 2.06 -6.44
N ARG A 43 -6.97 1.02 -6.07
CA ARG A 43 -8.15 1.14 -5.21
C ARG A 43 -7.78 1.59 -3.80
N SER A 44 -6.64 1.15 -3.27
CA SER A 44 -6.13 1.62 -1.98
C SER A 44 -5.82 3.12 -1.98
N ILE A 45 -5.20 3.62 -3.05
CA ILE A 45 -4.91 5.06 -3.21
C ILE A 45 -6.21 5.84 -3.32
N LYS A 46 -7.12 5.39 -4.19
CA LYS A 46 -8.40 6.04 -4.46
C LYS A 46 -9.30 6.14 -3.23
N TYR A 47 -9.38 5.07 -2.44
CA TYR A 47 -10.30 4.97 -1.30
C TYR A 47 -9.64 5.15 0.06
N SER A 48 -8.31 5.31 0.12
CA SER A 48 -7.55 5.47 1.37
C SER A 48 -7.77 4.32 2.35
N ILE A 49 -7.84 3.09 1.86
CA ILE A 49 -8.05 1.87 2.66
C ILE A 49 -7.11 0.75 2.26
N TRP A 50 -6.90 -0.22 3.15
CA TRP A 50 -6.23 -1.48 2.84
C TRP A 50 -6.90 -2.67 3.56
N CYS A 51 -6.64 -3.86 3.04
CA CYS A 51 -6.92 -5.13 3.69
C CYS A 51 -5.80 -6.12 3.34
N SER A 52 -5.30 -6.84 4.34
CA SER A 52 -4.37 -7.96 4.16
C SER A 52 -5.12 -9.30 4.34
N THR A 53 -4.38 -10.41 4.44
CA THR A 53 -4.88 -11.70 4.94
C THR A 53 -5.36 -11.55 6.39
N GLU A 54 -6.15 -12.51 6.90
CA GLU A 54 -6.58 -12.49 8.31
C GLU A 54 -5.39 -12.43 9.28
N HIS A 55 -4.34 -13.22 9.01
CA HIS A 55 -3.11 -13.20 9.81
C HIS A 55 -2.40 -11.85 9.73
N GLY A 56 -2.27 -11.29 8.52
CA GLY A 56 -1.67 -9.98 8.32
C GLY A 56 -2.45 -8.85 8.99
N ASN A 57 -3.78 -8.87 8.88
CA ASN A 57 -4.67 -7.95 9.57
C ASN A 57 -4.49 -8.00 11.09
N LYS A 58 -4.41 -9.19 11.71
CA LYS A 58 -4.10 -9.33 13.15
C LYS A 58 -2.75 -8.72 13.53
N ARG A 59 -1.71 -8.93 12.72
CA ARG A 59 -0.38 -8.34 12.96
C ARG A 59 -0.40 -6.83 12.89
N LEU A 60 -1.00 -6.27 11.84
CA LEU A 60 -1.08 -4.83 11.63
C LEU A 60 -1.96 -4.14 12.68
N ASP A 61 -3.09 -4.74 13.07
CA ASP A 61 -3.96 -4.21 14.12
C ASP A 61 -3.24 -4.18 15.48
N SER A 62 -2.57 -5.28 15.84
CA SER A 62 -1.74 -5.35 17.04
C SER A 62 -0.65 -4.27 17.03
N ALA A 63 0.01 -4.06 15.89
CA ALA A 63 1.02 -3.01 15.75
C ALA A 63 0.44 -1.61 15.93
N PHE A 64 -0.65 -1.29 15.25
CA PHE A 64 -1.32 0.00 15.34
C PHE A 64 -1.78 0.31 16.77
N ARG A 65 -2.45 -0.65 17.43
CA ARG A 65 -2.88 -0.49 18.83
C ARG A 65 -1.71 -0.36 19.79
N SER A 66 -0.65 -1.14 19.60
CA SER A 66 0.54 -1.09 20.46
C SER A 66 1.28 0.25 20.40
N MET A 67 1.25 0.93 19.24
CA MET A 67 1.83 2.27 19.10
C MET A 67 1.07 3.31 19.91
N ASN A 68 -0.23 3.13 20.16
CA ASN A 68 -1.08 4.04 20.94
C ASN A 68 -0.83 5.52 20.61
N SER A 69 -0.77 5.84 19.32
CA SER A 69 -0.48 7.19 18.78
C SER A 69 0.87 7.80 19.15
N LYS A 70 1.84 7.02 19.68
CA LYS A 70 3.19 7.46 20.03
C LYS A 70 4.18 7.46 18.85
N GLY A 71 3.71 7.11 17.65
CA GLY A 71 4.49 7.08 16.42
C GLY A 71 3.73 6.41 15.28
N PRO A 72 4.23 6.50 14.04
CA PRO A 72 3.56 5.99 12.86
C PRO A 72 3.68 4.47 12.74
N VAL A 73 2.70 3.87 12.05
CA VAL A 73 2.83 2.55 11.45
C VAL A 73 2.89 2.74 9.93
N TYR A 74 4.07 2.58 9.35
CA TYR A 74 4.25 2.69 7.90
C TYR A 74 4.17 1.35 7.19
N LEU A 75 3.61 1.39 6.00
CA LEU A 75 3.36 0.26 5.12
C LEU A 75 4.09 0.52 3.80
N LEU A 76 5.04 -0.34 3.47
CA LEU A 76 5.86 -0.26 2.26
C LEU A 76 5.28 -1.22 1.21
N PHE A 77 4.68 -0.67 0.16
CA PHE A 77 3.92 -1.45 -0.82
C PHE A 77 4.79 -1.93 -1.98
N SER A 78 4.62 -3.21 -2.34
CA SER A 78 5.21 -3.81 -3.52
C SER A 78 4.26 -4.87 -4.09
N VAL A 79 4.04 -4.84 -5.41
CA VAL A 79 3.23 -5.86 -6.10
C VAL A 79 4.10 -7.09 -6.36
N ASN A 80 3.55 -8.29 -6.13
CA ASN A 80 4.28 -9.54 -6.37
C ASN A 80 4.74 -9.64 -7.83
N GLY A 81 6.03 -9.92 -8.05
CA GLY A 81 6.62 -10.04 -9.39
C GLY A 81 6.98 -8.72 -10.08
N SER A 82 6.59 -7.56 -9.53
CA SER A 82 6.82 -6.23 -10.15
C SER A 82 8.29 -5.78 -10.21
N GLY A 83 9.15 -6.35 -9.35
CA GLY A 83 10.56 -5.96 -9.26
C GLY A 83 10.82 -4.60 -8.61
N HIS A 84 9.80 -3.94 -8.03
CA HIS A 84 9.94 -2.63 -7.39
C HIS A 84 8.99 -2.47 -6.18
N PHE A 85 9.25 -1.44 -5.37
CA PHE A 85 8.27 -0.89 -4.43
C PHE A 85 7.52 0.26 -5.10
N CYS A 86 6.20 0.32 -4.98
CA CYS A 86 5.35 1.32 -5.66
C CYS A 86 4.90 2.46 -4.74
N GLY A 87 5.15 2.37 -3.43
CA GLY A 87 4.87 3.48 -2.54
C GLY A 87 4.90 3.16 -1.05
N VAL A 88 4.48 4.15 -0.27
CA VAL A 88 4.42 4.10 1.20
C VAL A 88 3.13 4.74 1.67
N ALA A 89 2.44 4.10 2.61
CA ALA A 89 1.31 4.68 3.32
C ALA A 89 1.48 4.57 4.85
N GLU A 90 0.81 5.44 5.58
CA GLU A 90 0.65 5.35 7.03
C GLU A 90 -0.69 4.67 7.34
N MET A 91 -0.71 3.67 8.23
CA MET A 91 -1.95 3.12 8.78
C MET A 91 -2.61 4.14 9.72
N LYS A 92 -3.90 4.44 9.53
CA LYS A 92 -4.63 5.50 10.23
C LYS A 92 -5.76 5.02 11.13
N SER A 93 -6.18 3.75 11.02
CA SER A 93 -7.20 3.17 11.89
C SER A 93 -6.80 1.75 12.34
N SER A 94 -7.45 1.26 13.39
CA SER A 94 -7.49 -0.17 13.68
C SER A 94 -8.23 -0.94 12.57
N VAL A 95 -8.07 -2.25 12.55
CA VAL A 95 -8.77 -3.12 11.61
C VAL A 95 -10.22 -3.35 12.04
N ASP A 96 -11.14 -3.12 11.12
CA ASP A 96 -12.51 -3.62 11.17
C ASP A 96 -12.57 -4.97 10.45
N TYR A 97 -12.69 -6.07 11.19
CA TYR A 97 -12.70 -7.43 10.66
C TYR A 97 -14.04 -7.87 10.05
N GLY A 98 -15.14 -7.17 10.38
CA GLY A 98 -16.49 -7.53 9.94
C GLY A 98 -16.84 -7.01 8.55
N THR A 99 -16.14 -5.97 8.09
CA THR A 99 -16.43 -5.31 6.82
C THR A 99 -15.68 -5.96 5.65
N SER A 100 -16.40 -6.25 4.57
CA SER A 100 -15.82 -6.41 3.24
C SER A 100 -15.94 -5.08 2.51
N ALA A 101 -14.83 -4.52 2.05
CA ALA A 101 -14.85 -3.24 1.35
C ALA A 101 -15.57 -3.32 -0.01
N GLY A 102 -15.73 -4.52 -0.58
CA GLY A 102 -16.37 -4.74 -1.88
C GLY A 102 -15.59 -4.18 -3.08
N VAL A 103 -14.51 -3.43 -2.84
CA VAL A 103 -13.70 -2.81 -3.88
C VAL A 103 -12.54 -3.70 -4.32
N TRP A 104 -12.16 -4.78 -3.63
CA TRP A 104 -10.95 -5.52 -4.01
C TRP A 104 -11.11 -6.36 -5.29
N SER A 105 -9.99 -6.66 -5.95
CA SER A 105 -9.92 -7.48 -7.17
C SER A 105 -10.44 -8.90 -6.95
N GLN A 106 -10.31 -9.43 -5.72
CA GLN A 106 -10.82 -10.73 -5.30
C GLN A 106 -11.74 -10.57 -4.08
N ASP A 107 -12.89 -11.24 -4.10
CA ASP A 107 -13.92 -11.14 -3.04
C ASP A 107 -13.57 -11.88 -1.75
N LYS A 108 -12.34 -12.41 -1.63
CA LYS A 108 -11.89 -13.18 -0.46
C LYS A 108 -11.40 -12.32 0.70
N TRP A 109 -11.11 -11.05 0.46
CA TRP A 109 -10.50 -10.17 1.45
C TRP A 109 -11.56 -9.64 2.42
N LYS A 110 -11.52 -10.12 3.66
CA LYS A 110 -12.34 -9.63 4.76
C LYS A 110 -11.48 -8.82 5.72
N GLY A 111 -11.97 -7.65 6.09
CA GLY A 111 -11.22 -6.67 6.84
C GLY A 111 -11.11 -5.35 6.09
N LYS A 112 -11.01 -4.27 6.84
CA LYS A 112 -10.69 -2.95 6.30
C LYS A 112 -9.99 -2.12 7.37
N PHE A 113 -9.00 -1.35 6.98
CA PHE A 113 -8.45 -0.26 7.78
C PHE A 113 -8.05 0.90 6.89
N ASP A 114 -8.05 2.10 7.47
CA ASP A 114 -7.74 3.33 6.76
C ASP A 114 -6.23 3.50 6.63
N VAL A 115 -5.80 4.01 5.48
CA VAL A 115 -4.41 4.35 5.20
C VAL A 115 -4.30 5.74 4.58
N LYS A 116 -3.20 6.43 4.85
CA LYS A 116 -2.84 7.68 4.19
C LYS A 116 -1.61 7.45 3.33
N TRP A 117 -1.78 7.46 2.01
CA TRP A 117 -0.66 7.36 1.07
C TRP A 117 0.24 8.60 1.14
N ILE A 118 1.54 8.38 1.28
CA ILE A 118 2.57 9.42 1.42
C ILE A 118 3.44 9.44 0.17
N PHE A 119 3.99 8.29 -0.21
CA PHE A 119 4.74 8.14 -1.45
C PHE A 119 3.95 7.29 -2.43
N VAL A 120 3.86 7.77 -3.67
CA VAL A 120 3.31 7.04 -4.82
C VAL A 120 4.32 7.21 -5.94
N LYS A 121 5.25 6.24 -6.01
CA LYS A 121 6.38 6.24 -6.95
C LYS A 121 7.08 4.90 -6.98
N ASP A 122 7.61 4.55 -8.14
CA ASP A 122 8.29 3.27 -8.30
C ASP A 122 9.78 3.39 -7.93
N VAL A 123 10.21 2.48 -7.06
CA VAL A 123 11.60 2.37 -6.60
C VAL A 123 12.08 0.94 -6.88
N PRO A 124 12.99 0.74 -7.86
CA PRO A 124 13.44 -0.59 -8.24
C PRO A 124 14.12 -1.35 -7.09
N ASN A 125 13.91 -2.66 -7.03
CA ASN A 125 14.47 -3.51 -5.97
C ASN A 125 16.00 -3.46 -5.89
N ASN A 126 16.70 -3.17 -7.00
CA ASN A 126 18.16 -3.05 -6.99
C ASN A 126 18.67 -1.93 -6.07
N GLN A 127 17.85 -0.90 -5.81
CA GLN A 127 18.16 0.18 -4.87
C GLN A 127 18.05 -0.27 -3.42
N LEU A 128 17.28 -1.32 -3.12
CA LEU A 128 16.94 -1.72 -1.75
C LEU A 128 17.52 -3.08 -1.35
N ARG A 129 17.87 -3.95 -2.31
CA ARG A 129 18.28 -5.35 -2.08
C ARG A 129 19.52 -5.54 -1.20
N HIS A 130 20.33 -4.49 -0.99
CA HIS A 130 21.50 -4.54 -0.12
C HIS A 130 21.12 -4.43 1.37
N ILE A 131 19.93 -3.91 1.69
CA ILE A 131 19.41 -3.86 3.05
C ILE A 131 18.87 -5.25 3.40
N ARG A 132 19.50 -5.89 4.39
CA ARG A 132 19.14 -7.22 4.87
C ARG A 132 18.44 -7.12 6.23
N LEU A 133 17.49 -8.03 6.44
CA LEU A 133 16.64 -8.07 7.64
C LEU A 133 17.10 -9.21 8.56
N GLU A 134 17.67 -8.85 9.70
CA GLU A 134 18.12 -9.80 10.72
C GLU A 134 16.98 -10.67 11.28
N ASN A 135 15.75 -10.16 11.29
CA ASN A 135 14.55 -10.88 11.73
C ASN A 135 13.87 -11.71 10.61
N ASN A 136 14.55 -11.90 9.48
CA ASN A 136 14.07 -12.69 8.34
C ASN A 136 15.23 -13.43 7.67
N ASP A 137 15.98 -14.22 8.43
CA ASP A 137 17.12 -15.04 7.97
C ASP A 137 18.20 -14.24 7.20
N ASN A 138 18.36 -12.95 7.54
CA ASN A 138 19.26 -12.03 6.84
C ASN A 138 18.98 -11.92 5.32
N LYS A 139 17.75 -12.23 4.89
CA LYS A 139 17.30 -12.06 3.51
C LYS A 139 17.20 -10.57 3.17
N PRO A 140 17.39 -10.19 1.89
CA PRO A 140 17.11 -8.83 1.43
C PRO A 140 15.68 -8.38 1.77
N VAL A 141 15.50 -7.11 2.11
CA VAL A 141 14.17 -6.52 2.37
C VAL A 141 13.22 -6.70 1.18
N THR A 142 13.76 -6.75 -0.03
CA THR A 142 13.02 -6.99 -1.29
C THR A 142 12.44 -8.40 -1.41
N ASN A 143 12.90 -9.35 -0.59
CA ASN A 143 12.46 -10.75 -0.60
C ASN A 143 11.44 -11.04 0.52
N SER A 144 10.92 -9.98 1.14
CA SER A 144 9.95 -10.09 2.22
C SER A 144 8.58 -10.58 1.75
N ARG A 145 7.92 -11.34 2.63
CA ARG A 145 6.51 -11.73 2.48
C ARG A 145 5.58 -10.62 3.00
N ASP A 146 4.29 -10.77 2.73
CA ASP A 146 3.27 -9.84 3.22
C ASP A 146 3.33 -9.70 4.75
N THR A 147 3.23 -8.47 5.24
CA THR A 147 3.32 -8.09 6.66
C THR A 147 4.63 -8.44 7.37
N GLN A 148 5.72 -8.64 6.64
CA GLN A 148 7.07 -8.72 7.23
C GLN A 148 7.38 -7.39 7.95
N GLU A 149 7.75 -7.49 9.22
CA GLU A 149 8.20 -6.31 9.97
C GLU A 149 9.65 -5.98 9.61
N VAL A 150 9.91 -4.70 9.38
CA VAL A 150 11.25 -4.18 9.10
C VAL A 150 11.78 -3.56 10.40
N PRO A 151 12.89 -4.06 10.97
CA PRO A 151 13.51 -3.47 12.15
C PRO A 151 13.80 -1.98 11.93
N LEU A 152 13.58 -1.15 12.96
CA LEU A 152 13.53 0.31 12.82
C LEU A 152 14.78 0.90 12.13
N GLU A 153 15.97 0.42 12.48
CA GLU A 153 17.22 0.89 11.87
C GLU A 153 17.33 0.54 10.38
N LYS A 154 16.80 -0.61 9.95
CA LYS A 154 16.69 -0.98 8.54
C LYS A 154 15.60 -0.16 7.86
N ALA A 155 14.49 0.09 8.55
CA ALA A 155 13.37 0.85 8.03
C ALA A 155 13.76 2.30 7.70
N LYS A 156 14.57 2.96 8.55
CA LYS A 156 15.14 4.29 8.26
C LYS A 156 15.91 4.32 6.94
N GLN A 157 16.73 3.30 6.69
CA GLN A 157 17.50 3.19 5.46
C GLN A 157 16.58 3.04 4.23
N VAL A 158 15.58 2.16 4.32
CA VAL A 158 14.60 1.95 3.24
C VAL A 158 13.82 3.24 2.96
N LEU A 159 13.27 3.88 4.00
CA LEU A 159 12.50 5.11 3.88
C LEU A 159 13.34 6.25 3.30
N LYS A 160 14.60 6.37 3.70
CA LYS A 160 15.53 7.37 3.13
C LYS A 160 15.73 7.15 1.63
N ILE A 161 16.00 5.92 1.21
CA ILE A 161 16.19 5.59 -0.21
C ILE A 161 14.91 5.87 -0.99
N ILE A 162 13.75 5.42 -0.50
CA ILE A 162 12.47 5.72 -1.14
C ILE A 162 12.28 7.22 -1.23
N ALA A 163 12.40 7.98 -0.14
CA ALA A 163 12.19 9.43 -0.14
C ALA A 163 13.10 10.15 -1.17
N MET A 164 14.38 9.79 -1.22
CA MET A 164 15.38 10.45 -2.07
C MET A 164 15.37 9.96 -3.54
N TYR A 165 14.77 8.81 -3.84
CA TYR A 165 14.79 8.25 -5.19
C TYR A 165 14.04 9.16 -6.18
N LYS A 166 14.74 9.52 -7.26
CA LYS A 166 14.22 10.28 -8.41
C LYS A 166 13.53 9.32 -9.37
N HIS A 167 12.30 8.95 -9.04
CA HIS A 167 11.47 8.09 -9.88
C HIS A 167 11.14 8.72 -11.24
N THR A 168 10.96 7.87 -12.23
CA THR A 168 10.49 8.21 -13.57
C THR A 168 9.09 7.66 -13.86
N THR A 169 8.61 6.72 -13.04
CA THR A 169 7.32 6.04 -13.21
C THR A 169 6.59 5.93 -11.87
N SER A 170 5.26 5.86 -11.94
CA SER A 170 4.37 5.52 -10.84
C SER A 170 3.04 4.99 -11.38
N ILE A 171 2.24 4.36 -10.52
CA ILE A 171 0.86 3.96 -10.87
C ILE A 171 -0.04 5.13 -11.33
N PHE A 172 0.34 6.40 -11.07
CA PHE A 172 -0.41 7.54 -11.60
C PHE A 172 -0.29 7.72 -13.11
N ASP A 173 0.71 7.11 -13.75
CA ASP A 173 0.91 7.13 -15.20
C ASP A 173 -0.18 6.31 -15.90
N ASP A 174 -0.61 5.21 -15.25
CA ASP A 174 -1.63 4.29 -15.75
C ASP A 174 -2.98 4.44 -15.02
N PHE A 175 -3.20 5.52 -14.28
CA PHE A 175 -4.40 5.68 -13.44
C PHE A 175 -5.71 5.54 -14.21
N SER A 176 -5.80 6.12 -15.42
CA SER A 176 -6.98 6.04 -16.28
C SER A 176 -7.29 4.60 -16.72
N HIS A 177 -6.26 3.76 -16.87
CA HIS A 177 -6.43 2.35 -17.21
C HIS A 177 -7.13 1.59 -16.08
N TYR A 178 -6.68 1.79 -14.83
CA TYR A 178 -7.30 1.12 -13.68
C TYR A 178 -8.69 1.66 -13.34
N GLU A 179 -8.94 2.95 -13.55
CA GLU A 179 -10.30 3.53 -13.42
C GLU A 179 -11.27 2.84 -14.39
N LYS A 180 -10.93 2.79 -15.67
CA LYS A 180 -11.76 2.13 -16.69
C LYS A 180 -12.01 0.67 -16.37
N ARG A 181 -10.96 -0.07 -15.96
CA ARG A 181 -11.11 -1.48 -15.56
C ARG A 181 -12.02 -1.67 -14.36
N GLN A 182 -11.93 -0.78 -13.37
CA GLN A 182 -12.83 -0.83 -12.22
C GLN A 182 -14.29 -0.61 -12.66
N GLU A 183 -14.56 0.39 -13.51
CA GLU A 183 -15.90 0.67 -14.02
C GLU A 183 -16.49 -0.53 -14.77
N GLU A 184 -15.71 -1.16 -15.65
CA GLU A 184 -16.12 -2.37 -16.39
C GLU A 184 -16.42 -3.54 -15.44
N GLU A 185 -15.57 -3.79 -14.45
CA GLU A 185 -15.78 -4.84 -13.44
C GLU A 185 -17.05 -4.60 -12.60
N GLU A 186 -17.34 -3.35 -12.25
CA GLU A 186 -18.54 -2.97 -11.49
C GLU A 186 -19.82 -3.16 -12.30
N VAL A 187 -19.81 -2.88 -13.61
CA VAL A 187 -20.93 -3.16 -14.51
C VAL A 187 -21.21 -4.67 -14.54
N VAL A 188 -20.18 -5.49 -14.78
CA VAL A 188 -20.31 -6.96 -14.83
C VAL A 188 -20.81 -7.51 -13.49
N ARG A 189 -20.33 -6.99 -12.35
CA ARG A 189 -20.81 -7.39 -11.02
C ARG A 189 -22.29 -7.07 -10.82
N LYS A 190 -22.76 -5.89 -11.25
CA LYS A 190 -24.17 -5.49 -11.15
C LYS A 190 -25.06 -6.37 -12.04
N GLU A 191 -24.64 -6.69 -13.25
CA GLU A 191 -25.38 -7.58 -14.15
C GLU A 191 -25.57 -8.98 -13.55
N ARG A 192 -24.50 -9.58 -13.00
CA ARG A 192 -24.57 -10.89 -12.32
C ARG A 192 -25.50 -10.87 -11.11
N GLN A 193 -25.47 -9.80 -10.32
CA GLN A 193 -26.37 -9.66 -9.17
C GLN A 193 -27.84 -9.53 -9.58
N ASN A 194 -28.12 -8.90 -10.72
CA ASN A 194 -29.47 -8.78 -11.24
C ASN A 194 -29.99 -10.10 -11.80
N GLN A 195 -29.13 -10.89 -12.46
CA GLN A 195 -29.47 -12.24 -12.94
C GLN A 195 -29.77 -13.21 -11.81
N ASN A 196 -29.03 -13.15 -10.69
CA ASN A 196 -29.26 -14.02 -9.53
C ASN A 196 -30.50 -13.64 -8.69
N LYS A 197 -31.17 -12.53 -9.02
CA LYS A 197 -32.40 -12.07 -8.35
C LYS A 197 -33.67 -12.37 -9.15
N GLN A 198 -33.54 -12.81 -10.40
CA GLN A 198 -34.64 -13.37 -11.21
C GLN A 198 -34.71 -14.88 -11.01
#